data_AF-A0A2H0B4A5-F1
#
_entry.id   AF-A0A2H0B4A5-F1
#
_cell.length_a   1.000
_cell.length_b   1.000
_cell.length_c   1.000
_cell.angle_alpha   90.00
_cell.angle_beta   90.00
_cell.angle_gamma   90.00
#
_symmetry.space_group_name_H-M   'P 1'
#
loop_
_entity.id
_entity.type
_entity.pdbx_description
1 polymer ?
#
loop_
_entity_poly.entity_id
_entity_poly.type
_entity_poly.pdbx_seq_one_letter_code
_entity_poly.pdbx_strand_id
1 'polypeptide(L)'
;ALIICPHAWTPWYGIYGANSGYDSLEEAFGNLAKYILAVETGLSSSPAMNWRISDLDRRAIVSFSDAHSPKKLGREATVFSGNFKDEVTFNDIAGAISERFLGKNSGRLKISYTIEFHPEEGKYHYTGHRSCKVVQSPEETRTKGIICHVCGKSLTVGVEHRVDELAHGREPLKAVKKISEHGVVGYYHPTDPTRPPYIMTVPLHEILAEALSTGVASKKVDALYESLITEFGTEFNVLLKTDLEAVAKTAGERVVEGLKKVRSGEIVVNPGYDGVFGVVKIWPSPDEKKDATVRSNQPSLF
;
A
#
# COMPACT_ATOMS: atom_id res chain seq x y z
N ALA A 1 3.25 22.46 16.29
CA ALA A 1 3.67 21.98 14.96
C ALA A 1 3.39 20.48 14.87
N LEU A 2 3.08 19.98 13.68
CA LEU A 2 2.95 18.55 13.41
C LEU A 2 4.16 18.12 12.57
N ILE A 3 4.88 17.09 13.00
CA ILE A 3 6.05 16.55 12.31
C ILE A 3 5.77 15.09 12.00
N ILE A 4 5.95 14.72 10.74
CA ILE A 4 5.71 13.39 10.20
C ILE A 4 6.96 13.00 9.41
N CYS A 5 7.47 11.80 9.61
CA CYS A 5 8.53 11.26 8.75
C CYS A 5 7.89 10.79 7.43
N PRO A 6 8.20 11.43 6.28
CA PRO A 6 7.61 11.07 5.01
C PRO A 6 8.18 9.73 4.51
N HIS A 7 7.39 9.03 3.69
CA HIS A 7 7.75 7.82 2.95
C HIS A 7 8.81 6.95 3.66
N ALA A 8 8.45 6.44 4.84
CA ALA A 8 9.40 5.99 5.87
C ALA A 8 10.37 4.87 5.43
N TRP A 9 9.99 4.12 4.40
CA TRP A 9 10.67 2.89 3.97
C TRP A 9 11.37 2.99 2.63
N THR A 10 11.41 4.17 2.00
CA THR A 10 12.18 4.33 0.76
C THR A 10 13.63 3.94 1.01
N PRO A 11 14.25 3.03 0.21
CA PRO A 11 15.56 2.47 0.54
C PRO A 11 16.66 3.52 0.74
N TRP A 12 16.55 4.64 0.04
CA TRP A 12 17.34 5.86 0.24
C TRP A 12 16.44 6.95 0.81
N TYR A 13 16.99 7.72 1.74
CA TYR A 13 16.37 8.88 2.41
C TYR A 13 15.11 8.59 3.25
N GLY A 14 14.61 7.35 3.25
CA GLY A 14 13.58 6.91 4.19
C GLY A 14 14.18 6.71 5.58
N ILE A 15 13.41 7.07 6.61
CA ILE A 15 13.88 7.00 8.01
C ILE A 15 14.28 5.57 8.43
N TYR A 16 13.62 4.55 7.88
CA TYR A 16 13.92 3.13 8.08
C TYR A 16 14.56 2.47 6.85
N GLY A 17 14.97 3.25 5.85
CA GLY A 17 15.51 2.76 4.58
C GLY A 17 16.75 1.88 4.76
N ALA A 18 16.85 0.81 3.97
CA ALA A 18 17.92 -0.19 4.12
C ALA A 18 19.34 0.33 3.83
N ASN A 19 19.49 1.42 3.06
CA ASN A 19 20.81 1.92 2.65
C ASN A 19 21.27 3.18 3.38
N SER A 20 20.34 3.99 3.91
CA SER A 20 20.65 5.28 4.52
C SER A 20 19.74 5.65 5.70
N GLY A 21 18.93 4.69 6.17
CA GLY A 21 18.02 4.89 7.30
C GLY A 21 18.67 4.54 8.63
N TYR A 22 17.82 4.47 9.64
CA TYR A 22 18.12 4.15 11.02
C TYR A 22 17.30 2.93 11.44
N ASP A 23 17.63 2.34 12.59
CA ASP A 23 16.88 1.22 13.17
C ASP A 23 15.74 1.72 14.07
N SER A 24 15.75 3.00 14.48
CA SER A 24 14.68 3.63 15.26
C SER A 24 14.61 5.15 15.07
N LEU A 25 13.46 5.76 15.41
CA LEU A 25 13.30 7.21 15.51
C LEU A 25 14.17 7.82 16.63
N GLU A 26 14.40 7.08 17.71
CA GLU A 26 15.30 7.49 18.80
C GLU A 26 16.73 7.63 18.28
N GLU A 27 17.19 6.70 17.44
CA GLU A 27 18.52 6.78 16.81
C GLU A 27 18.64 8.01 15.89
N ALA A 28 17.60 8.27 15.10
CA ALA A 28 17.61 9.37 14.14
C ALA A 28 17.45 10.76 14.77
N PHE A 29 16.62 10.88 15.83
CA PHE A 29 16.18 12.16 16.39
C PHE A 29 16.53 12.36 17.88
N GLY A 30 17.04 11.33 18.55
CA GLY A 30 17.29 11.33 20.00
C GLY A 30 16.05 11.75 20.78
N ASN A 31 16.26 12.66 21.73
CA ASN A 31 15.19 13.23 22.57
C ASN A 31 14.06 13.93 21.80
N LEU A 32 14.22 14.21 20.50
CA LEU A 32 13.19 14.80 19.66
C LEU A 32 12.22 13.75 19.06
N ALA A 33 12.53 12.46 19.14
CA ALA A 33 11.67 11.38 18.63
C ALA A 33 10.25 11.40 19.22
N LYS A 34 10.09 11.90 20.44
CA LYS A 34 8.78 12.11 21.09
C LYS A 34 7.86 13.12 20.39
N TYR A 35 8.40 13.93 19.47
CA TYR A 35 7.62 14.90 18.69
C TYR A 35 7.19 14.38 17.31
N ILE A 36 7.63 13.19 16.91
CA ILE A 36 7.27 12.57 15.62
C ILE A 36 5.96 11.78 15.78
N LEU A 37 4.81 12.42 15.67
CA LEU A 37 3.54 11.81 16.12
C LEU A 37 2.98 10.76 15.14
N ALA A 38 3.47 10.77 13.91
CA ALA A 38 3.09 9.85 12.86
C ALA A 38 4.24 9.56 11.91
N VAL A 39 4.11 8.47 11.16
CA VAL A 39 4.96 8.19 10.00
C VAL A 39 4.08 7.95 8.78
N GLU A 40 4.60 8.32 7.62
CA GLU A 40 3.96 8.06 6.34
C GLU A 40 4.40 6.70 5.80
N THR A 41 3.45 5.89 5.34
CA THR A 41 3.74 4.61 4.66
C THR A 41 4.63 4.84 3.44
N GLY A 42 4.18 5.73 2.56
CA GLY A 42 4.71 5.94 1.23
C GLY A 42 4.58 4.68 0.36
N LEU A 43 4.85 4.85 -0.93
CA LEU A 43 4.64 3.83 -1.98
C LEU A 43 5.42 2.53 -1.83
N SER A 44 6.28 2.41 -0.82
CA SER A 44 7.15 1.26 -0.59
C SER A 44 6.68 0.40 0.59
N SER A 45 5.65 0.82 1.33
CA SER A 45 5.12 0.04 2.46
C SER A 45 3.61 0.13 2.59
N SER A 46 3.03 -0.81 3.33
CA SER A 46 1.62 -0.76 3.75
C SER A 46 1.51 -0.56 5.26
N PRO A 47 0.33 -0.21 5.79
CA PRO A 47 0.12 -0.15 7.24
C PRO A 47 0.40 -1.49 7.92
N ALA A 48 0.09 -2.63 7.30
CA ALA A 48 0.39 -3.94 7.87
C ALA A 48 1.90 -4.19 8.07
N MET A 49 2.74 -3.70 7.15
CA MET A 49 4.20 -3.72 7.32
C MET A 49 4.62 -2.87 8.53
N ASN A 50 4.08 -1.66 8.63
CA ASN A 50 4.39 -0.71 9.69
C ASN A 50 3.89 -1.17 11.08
N TRP A 51 2.77 -1.89 11.15
CA TRP A 51 2.23 -2.41 12.41
C TRP A 51 3.15 -3.41 13.10
N ARG A 52 4.12 -3.98 12.38
CA ARG A 52 5.13 -4.89 12.92
C ARG A 52 6.21 -4.15 13.72
N ILE A 53 6.36 -2.83 13.55
CA ILE A 53 7.46 -2.08 14.15
C ILE A 53 7.05 -1.51 15.50
N SER A 54 7.76 -1.90 16.56
CA SER A 54 7.47 -1.48 17.94
C SER A 54 7.56 0.04 18.13
N ASP A 55 8.49 0.70 17.46
CA ASP A 55 8.64 2.17 17.51
C ASP A 55 7.42 2.92 16.93
N LEU A 56 6.57 2.21 16.18
CA LEU A 56 5.33 2.71 15.58
C LEU A 56 4.07 2.26 16.34
N ASP A 57 4.21 1.58 17.48
CA ASP A 57 3.05 1.10 18.25
C ASP A 57 2.15 2.23 18.72
N ARG A 58 2.74 3.38 19.08
CA ARG A 58 2.00 4.54 19.59
C ARG A 58 1.81 5.65 18.56
N ARG A 59 2.28 5.48 17.33
CA ARG A 59 2.25 6.55 16.32
C ARG A 59 1.19 6.27 15.29
N ALA A 60 0.57 7.32 14.77
CA ALA A 60 -0.34 7.15 13.65
C ALA A 60 0.44 6.73 12.40
N ILE A 61 -0.22 5.91 11.58
CA ILE A 61 0.21 5.62 10.23
C ILE A 61 -0.68 6.45 9.32
N VAL A 62 -0.04 7.25 8.47
CA VAL A 62 -0.70 8.08 7.46
C VAL A 62 -0.17 7.75 6.08
N SER A 63 -0.90 8.13 5.06
CA SER A 63 -0.57 7.79 3.66
C SER A 63 -0.90 8.98 2.78
N PHE A 64 0.07 9.38 1.95
CA PHE A 64 0.00 10.55 1.10
C PHE A 64 0.61 10.24 -0.26
N SER A 65 0.05 10.83 -1.31
CA SER A 65 0.43 10.49 -2.68
C SER A 65 1.86 10.88 -3.10
N ASP A 66 2.55 11.77 -2.40
CA ASP A 66 3.81 12.39 -2.86
C ASP A 66 3.74 12.82 -4.36
N ALA A 67 2.67 13.55 -4.69
CA ALA A 67 2.29 13.80 -6.08
C ALA A 67 3.18 14.86 -6.74
N HIS A 68 3.93 14.44 -7.75
CA HIS A 68 4.75 15.30 -8.62
C HIS A 68 4.07 15.64 -9.96
N SER A 69 2.80 15.27 -10.09
CA SER A 69 1.95 15.61 -11.24
C SER A 69 0.49 15.47 -10.85
N PRO A 70 -0.43 16.26 -11.44
CA PRO A 70 -1.86 16.17 -11.12
C PRO A 70 -2.44 14.75 -11.22
N LYS A 71 -2.04 13.97 -12.25
CA LYS A 71 -2.50 12.58 -12.45
C LYS A 71 -2.07 11.60 -11.33
N LYS A 72 -1.11 11.97 -10.48
CA LYS A 72 -0.63 11.14 -9.36
C LYS A 72 -1.24 11.53 -8.02
N LEU A 73 -2.03 12.61 -7.98
CA LEU A 73 -2.68 13.07 -6.76
C LEU A 73 -3.67 12.01 -6.26
N GLY A 74 -3.60 11.68 -4.98
CA GLY A 74 -4.54 10.74 -4.36
C GLY A 74 -4.29 9.25 -4.63
N ARG A 75 -3.16 8.86 -5.26
CA ARG A 75 -2.78 7.43 -5.35
C ARG A 75 -2.57 6.76 -4.00
N GLU A 76 -2.30 7.56 -2.97
CA GLU A 76 -2.41 7.22 -1.55
C GLU A 76 -3.08 8.38 -0.83
N ALA A 77 -3.89 8.08 0.19
CA ALA A 77 -4.60 9.11 0.95
C ALA A 77 -4.97 8.64 2.36
N THR A 78 -5.05 9.59 3.29
CA THR A 78 -5.58 9.37 4.65
C THR A 78 -7.00 9.90 4.72
N VAL A 79 -7.96 9.05 5.06
CA VAL A 79 -9.38 9.41 5.14
C VAL A 79 -9.74 9.75 6.58
N PHE A 80 -10.20 10.98 6.79
CA PHE A 80 -10.69 11.46 8.08
C PHE A 80 -12.22 11.29 8.17
N SER A 81 -12.70 10.96 9.36
CA SER A 81 -14.14 10.93 9.69
C SER A 81 -14.38 11.73 10.97
N GLY A 82 -15.60 12.22 11.16
CA GLY A 82 -15.95 13.01 12.33
C GLY A 82 -17.04 14.03 12.03
N ASN A 83 -17.09 15.08 12.85
CA ASN A 83 -18.05 16.15 12.65
C ASN A 83 -17.49 17.21 11.67
N PHE A 84 -18.09 17.31 10.49
CA PHE A 84 -17.77 18.30 9.45
C PHE A 84 -18.76 19.47 9.37
N LYS A 85 -19.62 19.66 10.39
CA LYS A 85 -20.62 20.75 10.41
C LYS A 85 -19.96 22.13 10.37
N ASP A 86 -18.85 22.27 11.08
CA ASP A 86 -18.04 23.48 11.13
C ASP A 86 -16.75 23.30 10.29
N GLU A 87 -16.15 24.41 9.87
CA GLU A 87 -14.93 24.44 9.06
C GLU A 87 -13.83 23.56 9.65
N VAL A 88 -13.16 22.76 8.82
CA VAL A 88 -12.03 21.92 9.23
C VAL A 88 -10.78 22.78 9.38
N THR A 89 -10.21 22.79 10.59
CA THR A 89 -8.96 23.52 10.86
C THR A 89 -7.76 22.59 10.88
N PHE A 90 -6.56 23.16 10.78
CA PHE A 90 -5.32 22.44 10.98
C PHE A 90 -5.28 21.68 12.32
N ASN A 91 -5.82 22.27 13.40
CA ASN A 91 -5.80 21.66 14.73
C ASN A 91 -6.65 20.39 14.78
N ASP A 92 -7.72 20.31 13.99
CA ASP A 92 -8.54 19.10 13.91
C ASP A 92 -7.79 17.96 13.24
N ILE A 93 -7.10 18.24 12.14
CA ILE A 93 -6.28 17.26 11.41
C ILE A 93 -5.07 16.84 12.26
N ALA A 94 -4.35 17.81 12.83
CA ALA A 94 -3.21 17.54 13.70
C ALA A 94 -3.64 16.77 14.95
N GLY A 95 -4.80 17.09 15.52
CA GLY A 95 -5.42 16.35 16.61
C GLY A 95 -5.65 14.89 16.22
N ALA A 96 -6.38 14.65 15.12
CA ALA A 96 -6.69 13.31 14.60
C ALA A 96 -5.45 12.44 14.38
N ILE A 97 -4.37 13.01 13.83
CA ILE A 97 -3.09 12.32 13.61
C ILE A 97 -2.36 12.05 14.93
N SER A 98 -2.51 12.93 15.92
CA SER A 98 -1.82 12.82 17.21
C SER A 98 -2.54 11.94 18.23
N GLU A 99 -3.83 11.61 18.02
CA GLU A 99 -4.67 10.94 19.02
C GLU A 99 -4.04 9.65 19.55
N ARG A 100 -3.50 8.81 18.66
CA ARG A 100 -2.89 7.54 19.04
C ARG A 100 -1.68 7.72 19.95
N PHE A 101 -0.84 8.72 19.67
CA PHE A 101 0.34 9.01 20.48
C PHE A 101 -0.05 9.57 21.84
N LEU A 102 -1.02 10.48 21.85
CA LEU A 102 -1.50 11.16 23.04
C LEU A 102 -2.44 10.29 23.91
N GLY A 103 -3.02 9.22 23.35
CA GLY A 103 -4.04 8.41 24.01
C GLY A 103 -5.36 9.16 24.23
N LYS A 104 -5.62 10.22 23.45
CA LYS A 104 -6.78 11.11 23.60
C LYS A 104 -7.75 10.84 22.45
N ASN A 105 -8.78 10.02 22.71
CA ASN A 105 -9.84 9.69 21.73
C ASN A 105 -11.02 10.68 21.85
N SER A 106 -10.73 11.97 21.80
CA SER A 106 -11.72 13.03 22.04
C SER A 106 -11.69 14.13 20.99
N GLY A 107 -10.91 13.95 19.92
CA GLY A 107 -10.85 14.88 18.82
C GLY A 107 -12.15 14.90 18.01
N ARG A 108 -12.39 16.04 17.34
CA ARG A 108 -13.53 16.20 16.43
C ARG A 108 -13.44 15.28 15.21
N LEU A 109 -12.22 15.07 14.74
CA LEU A 109 -11.88 14.19 13.63
C LEU A 109 -11.02 13.04 14.13
N LYS A 110 -11.13 11.91 13.43
CA LYS A 110 -10.27 10.73 13.61
C LYS A 110 -9.88 10.16 12.25
N ILE A 111 -8.75 9.47 12.20
CA ILE A 111 -8.39 8.69 11.00
C ILE A 111 -9.35 7.51 10.90
N SER A 112 -10.10 7.46 9.80
CA SER A 112 -11.05 6.39 9.53
C SER A 112 -10.36 5.19 8.91
N TYR A 113 -9.56 5.41 7.87
CA TYR A 113 -8.75 4.42 7.18
C TYR A 113 -7.75 5.12 6.25
N THR A 114 -6.81 4.36 5.69
CA THR A 114 -5.94 4.82 4.62
C THR A 114 -6.23 4.11 3.30
N ILE A 115 -5.99 4.82 2.20
CA ILE A 115 -6.02 4.30 0.84
C ILE A 115 -4.57 4.13 0.42
N GLU A 116 -4.22 2.91 0.05
CA GLU A 116 -2.85 2.51 -0.24
C GLU A 116 -2.69 2.07 -1.69
N PHE A 117 -1.49 2.29 -2.19
CA PHE A 117 -0.97 1.67 -3.39
C PHE A 117 -0.36 0.30 -3.04
N HIS A 118 -0.19 -0.59 -4.01
CA HIS A 118 0.47 -1.88 -3.82
C HIS A 118 2.00 -1.72 -3.70
N PRO A 119 2.61 -1.81 -2.50
CA PRO A 119 4.04 -1.60 -2.35
C PRO A 119 4.88 -2.64 -3.09
N GLU A 120 4.29 -3.79 -3.42
CA GLU A 120 4.91 -4.86 -4.19
C GLU A 120 5.30 -4.42 -5.61
N GLU A 121 4.61 -3.43 -6.19
CA GLU A 121 5.01 -2.87 -7.48
C GLU A 121 6.37 -2.14 -7.39
N GLY A 122 6.77 -1.74 -6.18
CA GLY A 122 8.04 -1.07 -5.92
C GLY A 122 9.25 -1.87 -6.41
N LYS A 123 10.21 -1.16 -7.03
CA LYS A 123 11.45 -1.72 -7.61
C LYS A 123 12.34 -2.51 -6.65
N TYR A 124 12.15 -2.32 -5.35
CA TYR A 124 13.01 -2.83 -4.29
C TYR A 124 12.16 -3.45 -3.18
N HIS A 125 10.98 -3.99 -3.50
CA HIS A 125 10.09 -4.54 -2.48
C HIS A 125 10.70 -5.82 -1.87
N TYR A 126 11.03 -6.81 -2.70
CA TYR A 126 11.71 -8.03 -2.29
C TYR A 126 13.23 -7.96 -2.49
N THR A 127 13.94 -8.78 -1.73
CA THR A 127 15.39 -8.97 -1.89
C THR A 127 15.64 -9.69 -3.20
N GLY A 128 16.63 -9.26 -3.98
CA GLY A 128 16.92 -9.96 -5.22
C GLY A 128 18.17 -9.52 -5.95
N HIS A 129 18.36 -10.14 -7.11
CA HIS A 129 19.46 -9.87 -8.03
C HIS A 129 18.96 -10.03 -9.47
N ARG A 130 18.72 -8.88 -10.10
CA ARG A 130 18.15 -8.73 -11.45
C ARG A 130 18.96 -9.48 -12.51
N SER A 131 20.28 -9.42 -12.45
CA SER A 131 21.16 -10.06 -13.44
C SER A 131 20.98 -11.58 -13.48
N CYS A 132 20.73 -12.19 -12.31
CA CYS A 132 20.52 -13.63 -12.17
C CYS A 132 19.04 -14.02 -12.05
N LYS A 133 18.12 -13.06 -12.09
CA LYS A 133 16.67 -13.25 -11.85
C LYS A 133 16.36 -13.98 -10.55
N VAL A 134 17.18 -13.76 -9.52
CA VAL A 134 16.95 -14.32 -8.19
C VAL A 134 16.06 -13.36 -7.42
N VAL A 135 14.98 -13.89 -6.85
CA VAL A 135 14.06 -13.17 -5.97
C VAL A 135 13.93 -13.98 -4.70
N GLN A 136 13.95 -13.32 -3.56
CA GLN A 136 13.78 -13.94 -2.25
C GLN A 136 12.71 -13.19 -1.46
N SER A 137 11.76 -13.92 -0.91
CA SER A 137 10.89 -13.41 0.13
C SER A 137 11.70 -13.03 1.39
N PRO A 138 11.12 -12.30 2.35
CA PRO A 138 11.79 -12.00 3.62
C PRO A 138 12.22 -13.25 4.38
N GLU A 139 11.35 -14.27 4.41
CA GLU A 139 11.63 -15.57 5.03
C GLU A 139 12.77 -16.31 4.34
N GLU A 140 12.78 -16.30 3.01
CA GLU A 140 13.88 -16.88 2.23
C GLU A 140 15.18 -16.12 2.46
N THR A 141 15.15 -14.79 2.55
CA THR A 141 16.34 -13.98 2.79
C THR A 141 16.90 -14.25 4.20
N ARG A 142 16.04 -14.38 5.20
CA ARG A 142 16.43 -14.71 6.58
C ARG A 142 17.13 -16.07 6.67
N THR A 143 16.72 -17.04 5.86
CA THR A 143 17.23 -18.42 5.90
C THR A 143 18.42 -18.65 4.96
N LYS A 144 18.37 -18.11 3.74
CA LYS A 144 19.38 -18.30 2.68
C LYS A 144 20.48 -17.25 2.71
N GLY A 145 20.26 -16.13 3.42
CA GLY A 145 21.15 -14.99 3.47
C GLY A 145 21.14 -14.16 2.18
N ILE A 146 21.93 -13.09 2.18
CA ILE A 146 21.96 -12.07 1.13
C ILE A 146 22.99 -12.34 0.03
N ILE A 147 23.41 -13.58 -0.18
CA ILE A 147 24.38 -13.95 -1.22
C ILE A 147 23.66 -14.69 -2.36
N CYS A 148 23.87 -14.24 -3.59
CA CYS A 148 23.28 -14.85 -4.77
C CYS A 148 23.87 -16.24 -5.02
N HIS A 149 23.05 -17.28 -4.92
CA HIS A 149 23.47 -18.67 -5.18
C HIS A 149 23.92 -18.94 -6.62
N VAL A 150 23.63 -18.04 -7.57
CA VAL A 150 23.99 -18.20 -8.99
C VAL A 150 25.39 -17.64 -9.29
N CYS A 151 25.77 -16.51 -8.68
CA CYS A 151 26.99 -15.78 -9.05
C CYS A 151 27.88 -15.36 -7.87
N GLY A 152 27.47 -15.61 -6.63
CA GLY A 152 28.22 -15.25 -5.41
C GLY A 152 28.22 -13.77 -5.03
N LYS A 153 27.59 -12.88 -5.81
CA LYS A 153 27.46 -11.45 -5.47
C LYS A 153 26.35 -11.22 -4.43
N SER A 154 26.44 -10.12 -3.68
CA SER A 154 25.39 -9.71 -2.74
C SER A 154 24.07 -9.42 -3.46
N LEU A 155 22.96 -9.80 -2.83
CA LEU A 155 21.61 -9.43 -3.23
C LEU A 155 21.33 -7.99 -2.79
N THR A 156 20.52 -7.27 -3.57
CA THR A 156 19.95 -5.99 -3.15
C THR A 156 18.84 -6.27 -2.15
N VAL A 157 19.02 -5.82 -0.90
CA VAL A 157 18.04 -6.00 0.18
C VAL A 157 16.75 -5.26 -0.14
N GLY A 158 15.63 -5.96 -0.04
CA GLY A 158 14.30 -5.41 -0.27
C GLY A 158 13.73 -4.69 0.95
N VAL A 159 12.77 -3.81 0.72
CA VAL A 159 12.04 -3.06 1.76
C VAL A 159 11.32 -4.00 2.71
N GLU A 160 10.65 -5.04 2.21
CA GLU A 160 9.95 -5.98 3.09
C GLU A 160 10.94 -6.76 3.98
N HIS A 161 12.16 -7.04 3.48
CA HIS A 161 13.19 -7.64 4.32
C HIS A 161 13.70 -6.67 5.39
N ARG A 162 13.87 -5.39 5.05
CA ARG A 162 14.22 -4.36 6.03
C ARG A 162 13.16 -4.19 7.12
N VAL A 163 11.88 -4.27 6.76
CA VAL A 163 10.77 -4.33 7.74
C VAL A 163 10.92 -5.56 8.64
N ASP A 164 11.25 -6.71 8.05
CA ASP A 164 11.44 -7.96 8.78
C ASP A 164 12.59 -7.91 9.79
N GLU A 165 13.72 -7.30 9.41
CA GLU A 165 14.86 -7.05 10.30
C GLU A 165 14.47 -6.18 11.50
N LEU A 166 13.77 -5.06 11.24
CA LEU A 166 13.35 -4.10 12.27
C LEU A 166 12.12 -4.56 13.07
N ALA A 167 11.43 -5.61 12.65
CA ALA A 167 10.34 -6.20 13.41
C ALA A 167 10.83 -6.94 14.66
N HIS A 168 12.16 -7.16 14.81
CA HIS A 168 12.80 -7.76 15.97
C HIS A 168 12.12 -9.06 16.46
N GLY A 169 11.79 -9.95 15.53
CA GLY A 169 11.14 -11.24 15.82
C GLY A 169 9.63 -11.18 15.96
N ARG A 170 8.98 -10.04 15.70
CA ARG A 170 7.52 -9.98 15.53
C ARG A 170 7.14 -10.66 14.21
N GLU A 171 6.40 -11.75 14.33
CA GLU A 171 5.87 -12.50 13.20
C GLU A 171 5.03 -11.62 12.26
N PRO A 172 5.01 -11.94 10.94
CA PRO A 172 4.14 -11.25 9.99
C PRO A 172 2.68 -11.26 10.43
N LEU A 173 2.08 -10.07 10.51
CA LEU A 173 0.69 -9.91 10.90
C LEU A 173 -0.24 -10.28 9.75
N LYS A 174 -1.11 -11.28 9.97
CA LYS A 174 -2.21 -11.60 9.04
C LYS A 174 -3.38 -10.66 9.30
N ALA A 175 -3.50 -9.61 8.49
CA ALA A 175 -4.61 -8.66 8.59
C ALA A 175 -5.96 -9.37 8.40
N VAL A 176 -6.95 -8.96 9.20
CA VAL A 176 -8.32 -9.46 9.09
C VAL A 176 -9.03 -8.71 7.96
N LYS A 177 -9.56 -9.45 6.98
CA LYS A 177 -10.30 -8.86 5.87
C LYS A 177 -11.76 -8.65 6.24
N LYS A 178 -12.31 -7.48 5.92
CA LYS A 178 -13.76 -7.20 5.98
C LYS A 178 -14.19 -6.55 4.67
N ILE A 179 -15.37 -6.92 4.18
CA ILE A 179 -15.90 -6.45 2.89
C ILE A 179 -16.96 -5.40 3.16
N SER A 180 -16.86 -4.25 2.49
CA SER A 180 -17.89 -3.20 2.53
C SER A 180 -19.13 -3.58 1.74
N GLU A 181 -20.22 -2.81 1.90
CA GLU A 181 -21.45 -2.99 1.09
C GLU A 181 -21.21 -2.89 -0.42
N HIS A 182 -20.17 -2.16 -0.84
CA HIS A 182 -19.79 -1.99 -2.25
C HIS A 182 -18.75 -3.01 -2.74
N GLY A 183 -18.42 -4.01 -1.92
CA GLY A 183 -17.48 -5.08 -2.24
C GLY A 183 -16.00 -4.75 -2.02
N VAL A 184 -15.68 -3.60 -1.39
CA VAL A 184 -14.29 -3.19 -1.13
C VAL A 184 -13.75 -3.94 0.08
N VAL A 185 -12.61 -4.63 -0.08
CA VAL A 185 -11.90 -5.28 1.00
C VAL A 185 -11.08 -4.26 1.79
N GLY A 186 -11.41 -4.12 3.06
CA GLY A 186 -10.58 -3.46 4.06
C GLY A 186 -9.75 -4.46 4.87
N TYR A 187 -8.55 -4.04 5.22
CA TYR A 187 -7.56 -4.79 5.98
C TYR A 187 -7.43 -4.20 7.38
N TYR A 188 -7.75 -5.00 8.39
CA TYR A 188 -7.82 -4.59 9.78
C TYR A 188 -6.68 -5.25 10.56
N HIS A 189 -6.13 -4.51 11.52
CA HIS A 189 -5.18 -5.08 12.45
C HIS A 189 -5.86 -6.22 13.26
N PRO A 190 -5.19 -7.37 13.45
CA PRO A 190 -5.85 -8.57 14.00
C PRO A 190 -6.23 -8.47 15.48
N THR A 191 -5.47 -7.73 16.28
CA THR A 191 -5.63 -7.71 17.75
C THR A 191 -5.86 -6.32 18.34
N ASP A 192 -5.22 -5.28 17.81
CA ASP A 192 -5.45 -3.88 18.17
C ASP A 192 -6.54 -3.20 17.30
N PRO A 193 -7.79 -3.04 17.79
CA PRO A 193 -8.87 -2.40 17.05
C PRO A 193 -8.73 -0.87 16.97
N THR A 194 -7.76 -0.27 17.68
CA THR A 194 -7.52 1.17 17.67
C THR A 194 -6.66 1.62 16.48
N ARG A 195 -6.04 0.68 15.76
CA ARG A 195 -5.34 0.97 14.51
C ARG A 195 -6.37 1.15 13.38
N PRO A 196 -6.36 2.30 12.67
CA PRO A 196 -7.20 2.47 11.50
C PRO A 196 -6.91 1.37 10.47
N PRO A 197 -7.93 0.79 9.83
CA PRO A 197 -7.74 -0.14 8.72
C PRO A 197 -7.20 0.57 7.48
N TYR A 198 -6.87 -0.20 6.45
CA TYR A 198 -6.51 0.32 5.15
C TYR A 198 -7.21 -0.44 4.03
N ILE A 199 -7.26 0.17 2.85
CA ILE A 199 -7.71 -0.47 1.60
C ILE A 199 -6.61 -0.37 0.56
N MET A 200 -6.49 -1.39 -0.27
CA MET A 200 -5.57 -1.40 -1.41
C MET A 200 -6.34 -1.01 -2.67
N THR A 201 -5.77 -0.14 -3.50
CA THR A 201 -6.40 0.30 -4.74
C THR A 201 -5.42 0.35 -5.90
N VAL A 202 -5.98 0.36 -7.10
CA VAL A 202 -5.25 0.60 -8.35
C VAL A 202 -5.87 1.87 -8.96
N PRO A 203 -5.06 2.85 -9.43
CA PRO A 203 -5.58 4.06 -10.06
C PRO A 203 -6.54 3.74 -11.20
N LEU A 204 -7.63 4.50 -11.31
CA LEU A 204 -8.70 4.19 -12.28
C LEU A 204 -8.17 4.17 -13.72
N HIS A 205 -7.24 5.07 -14.07
CA HIS A 205 -6.60 5.07 -15.38
C HIS A 205 -5.90 3.75 -15.72
N GLU A 206 -5.28 3.08 -14.74
CA GLU A 206 -4.61 1.80 -14.94
C GLU A 206 -5.62 0.67 -15.14
N ILE A 207 -6.72 0.69 -14.37
CA ILE A 207 -7.85 -0.25 -14.55
C ILE A 207 -8.41 -0.15 -15.97
N LEU A 208 -8.68 1.09 -16.43
CA LEU A 208 -9.21 1.34 -17.75
C LEU A 208 -8.22 0.94 -18.85
N ALA A 209 -6.94 1.23 -18.67
CA ALA A 209 -5.90 0.89 -19.63
C ALA A 209 -5.79 -0.63 -19.83
N GLU A 210 -5.77 -1.40 -18.73
CA GLU A 210 -5.71 -2.85 -18.80
C GLU A 210 -7.02 -3.43 -19.39
N ALA A 211 -8.18 -2.91 -18.98
CA ALA A 211 -9.49 -3.32 -19.50
C ALA A 211 -9.60 -3.12 -21.02
N LEU A 212 -9.08 -1.99 -21.52
CA LEU A 212 -9.09 -1.62 -22.93
C LEU A 212 -7.88 -2.16 -23.72
N SER A 213 -6.96 -2.88 -23.06
CA SER A 213 -5.71 -3.40 -23.65
C SER A 213 -4.91 -2.32 -24.40
N THR A 214 -4.75 -1.16 -23.76
CA THR A 214 -4.08 0.02 -24.31
C THR A 214 -3.16 0.65 -23.25
N GLY A 215 -2.35 1.63 -23.66
CA GLY A 215 -1.54 2.38 -22.71
C GLY A 215 -2.37 3.33 -21.83
N VAL A 216 -1.91 3.52 -20.58
CA VAL A 216 -2.50 4.46 -19.60
C VAL A 216 -2.63 5.88 -20.13
N ALA A 217 -1.70 6.31 -20.99
CA ALA A 217 -1.70 7.64 -21.61
C ALA A 217 -2.52 7.73 -22.92
N SER A 218 -3.31 6.71 -23.26
CA SER A 218 -4.08 6.71 -24.50
C SER A 218 -5.32 7.61 -24.40
N LYS A 219 -5.65 8.29 -25.51
CA LYS A 219 -6.85 9.15 -25.59
C LYS A 219 -8.16 8.39 -25.27
N LYS A 220 -8.20 7.08 -25.54
CA LYS A 220 -9.35 6.23 -25.22
C LYS A 220 -9.54 6.08 -23.70
N VAL A 221 -8.44 5.90 -22.96
CA VAL A 221 -8.46 5.83 -21.49
C VAL A 221 -8.87 7.18 -20.91
N ASP A 222 -8.25 8.27 -21.35
CA ASP A 222 -8.58 9.61 -20.85
C ASP A 222 -10.07 9.94 -21.12
N ALA A 223 -10.59 9.68 -22.33
CA ALA A 223 -11.99 9.94 -22.65
C ALA A 223 -12.98 9.12 -21.79
N LEU A 224 -12.66 7.84 -21.54
CA LEU A 224 -13.50 6.99 -20.71
C LEU A 224 -13.42 7.37 -19.23
N TYR A 225 -12.23 7.75 -18.75
CA TYR A 225 -12.04 8.30 -17.42
C TYR A 225 -12.91 9.55 -17.22
N GLU A 226 -12.82 10.54 -18.11
CA GLU A 226 -13.63 11.77 -18.03
C GLU A 226 -15.14 11.47 -18.06
N SER A 227 -15.57 10.46 -18.83
CA SER A 227 -16.98 10.04 -18.86
C SER A 227 -17.44 9.49 -17.49
N LEU A 228 -16.61 8.68 -16.85
CA LEU A 228 -16.89 8.13 -15.52
C LEU A 228 -16.89 9.21 -14.43
N ILE A 229 -15.95 10.15 -14.49
CA ILE A 229 -15.87 11.28 -13.55
C ILE A 229 -17.08 12.21 -13.74
N THR A 230 -17.47 12.50 -14.99
CA THR A 230 -18.64 13.34 -15.27
C THR A 230 -19.93 12.71 -14.74
N GLU A 231 -20.10 11.40 -14.91
CA GLU A 231 -21.31 10.68 -14.49
C GLU A 231 -21.34 10.42 -12.97
N PHE A 232 -20.21 10.02 -12.38
CA PHE A 232 -20.15 9.49 -11.01
C PHE A 232 -19.36 10.38 -10.04
N GLY A 233 -18.92 11.56 -10.45
CA GLY A 233 -18.26 12.55 -9.60
C GLY A 233 -16.75 12.39 -9.52
N THR A 234 -16.23 11.59 -8.59
CA THR A 234 -14.78 11.50 -8.32
C THR A 234 -14.22 10.10 -8.54
N GLU A 235 -12.91 10.01 -8.76
CA GLU A 235 -12.23 8.72 -8.91
C GLU A 235 -12.46 7.81 -7.70
N PHE A 236 -12.31 8.32 -6.48
CA PHE A 236 -12.61 7.56 -5.28
C PHE A 236 -14.07 7.11 -5.19
N ASN A 237 -15.01 7.89 -5.73
CA ASN A 237 -16.40 7.45 -5.77
C ASN A 237 -16.55 6.23 -6.69
N VAL A 238 -15.99 6.30 -7.91
CA VAL A 238 -15.99 5.19 -8.87
C VAL A 238 -15.30 3.94 -8.31
N LEU A 239 -14.11 4.11 -7.71
CA LEU A 239 -13.34 3.01 -7.17
C LEU A 239 -14.01 2.35 -5.96
N LEU A 240 -14.67 3.12 -5.08
CA LEU A 240 -15.03 2.64 -3.74
C LEU A 240 -16.52 2.54 -3.45
N LYS A 241 -17.38 3.26 -4.17
CA LYS A 241 -18.80 3.46 -3.79
C LYS A 241 -19.80 3.27 -4.91
N THR A 242 -19.45 3.61 -6.15
CA THR A 242 -20.39 3.51 -7.27
C THR A 242 -20.84 2.06 -7.48
N ASP A 243 -22.12 1.86 -7.72
CA ASP A 243 -22.66 0.56 -8.10
C ASP A 243 -22.06 0.09 -9.43
N LEU A 244 -21.62 -1.17 -9.46
CA LEU A 244 -21.02 -1.80 -10.63
C LEU A 244 -22.01 -1.90 -11.80
N GLU A 245 -23.31 -2.08 -11.53
CA GLU A 245 -24.33 -2.12 -12.58
C GLU A 245 -24.49 -0.77 -13.29
N ALA A 246 -24.32 0.34 -12.55
CA ALA A 246 -24.34 1.67 -13.14
C ALA A 246 -23.10 1.91 -14.01
N VAL A 247 -21.93 1.47 -13.55
CA VAL A 247 -20.68 1.59 -14.32
C VAL A 247 -20.74 0.79 -15.63
N ALA A 248 -21.40 -0.38 -15.64
CA ALA A 248 -21.55 -1.21 -16.83
C ALA A 248 -22.14 -0.44 -18.02
N LYS A 249 -23.12 0.44 -17.74
CA LYS A 249 -23.81 1.24 -18.76
C LYS A 249 -22.90 2.28 -19.43
N THR A 250 -21.89 2.78 -18.71
CA THR A 250 -20.99 3.83 -19.19
C THR A 250 -19.69 3.26 -19.75
N ALA A 251 -19.11 2.25 -19.10
CA ALA A 251 -17.76 1.75 -19.39
C ALA A 251 -17.70 0.29 -19.84
N GLY A 252 -18.82 -0.42 -19.85
CA GLY A 252 -18.92 -1.81 -20.27
C GLY A 252 -18.45 -2.83 -19.23
N GLU A 253 -18.80 -4.09 -19.49
CA GLU A 253 -18.61 -5.22 -18.56
C GLU A 253 -17.14 -5.45 -18.17
N ARG A 254 -16.21 -5.19 -19.09
CA ARG A 254 -14.79 -5.45 -18.85
C ARG A 254 -14.21 -4.51 -17.77
N VAL A 255 -14.64 -3.26 -17.75
CA VAL A 255 -14.23 -2.28 -16.73
C VAL A 255 -14.87 -2.64 -15.39
N VAL A 256 -16.13 -3.08 -15.41
CA VAL A 256 -16.85 -3.54 -14.20
C VAL A 256 -16.15 -4.74 -13.58
N GLU A 257 -15.76 -5.72 -14.38
CA GLU A 257 -14.98 -6.87 -13.91
C GLU A 257 -13.66 -6.42 -13.26
N GLY A 258 -12.98 -5.44 -13.87
CA GLY A 258 -11.73 -4.92 -13.35
C GLY A 258 -11.90 -4.20 -12.01
N LEU A 259 -12.91 -3.33 -11.89
CA LEU A 259 -13.28 -2.68 -10.63
C LEU A 259 -13.63 -3.71 -9.57
N LYS A 260 -14.43 -4.74 -9.90
CA LYS A 260 -14.80 -5.80 -8.96
C LYS A 260 -13.56 -6.52 -8.41
N LYS A 261 -12.60 -6.85 -9.27
CA LYS A 261 -11.34 -7.52 -8.87
C LYS A 261 -10.46 -6.64 -8.00
N VAL A 262 -10.34 -5.36 -8.34
CA VAL A 262 -9.60 -4.41 -7.50
C VAL A 262 -10.27 -4.26 -6.13
N ARG A 263 -11.60 -4.12 -6.09
CA ARG A 263 -12.36 -4.04 -4.83
C ARG A 263 -12.20 -5.29 -3.96
N SER A 264 -12.25 -6.49 -4.55
CA SER A 264 -12.09 -7.74 -3.79
C SER A 264 -10.63 -8.11 -3.50
N GLY A 265 -9.66 -7.39 -4.07
CA GLY A 265 -8.24 -7.71 -4.00
C GLY A 265 -7.86 -8.98 -4.78
N GLU A 266 -8.72 -9.45 -5.69
CA GLU A 266 -8.48 -10.61 -6.56
C GLU A 266 -7.69 -10.22 -7.83
N ILE A 267 -6.50 -9.69 -7.59
CA ILE A 267 -5.55 -9.26 -8.61
C ILE A 267 -4.23 -10.01 -8.46
N VAL A 268 -3.43 -10.03 -9.51
CA VAL A 268 -2.10 -10.64 -9.52
C VAL A 268 -1.09 -9.59 -9.07
N VAL A 269 -0.31 -9.94 -8.04
CA VAL A 269 0.74 -9.09 -7.49
C VAL A 269 2.04 -9.88 -7.46
N ASN A 270 2.99 -9.50 -8.29
CA ASN A 270 4.35 -10.04 -8.28
C ASN A 270 5.31 -8.95 -7.78
N PRO A 271 6.07 -9.20 -6.72
CA PRO A 271 6.90 -8.18 -6.11
C PRO A 271 8.11 -7.81 -6.97
N GLY A 272 8.43 -6.52 -7.02
CA GLY A 272 9.65 -6.01 -7.64
C GLY A 272 10.88 -6.27 -6.78
N TYR A 273 12.05 -6.20 -7.43
CA TYR A 273 13.35 -6.48 -6.80
C TYR A 273 14.49 -5.88 -7.62
N ASP A 274 15.58 -5.47 -6.96
CA ASP A 274 16.84 -5.02 -7.59
C ASP A 274 16.66 -4.08 -8.81
N GLY A 275 15.80 -3.08 -8.68
CA GLY A 275 15.54 -2.07 -9.72
C GLY A 275 14.48 -2.47 -10.75
N VAL A 276 14.00 -3.70 -10.73
CA VAL A 276 12.88 -4.21 -11.55
C VAL A 276 11.58 -3.91 -10.83
N PHE A 277 10.67 -3.18 -11.47
CA PHE A 277 9.33 -2.97 -10.95
C PHE A 277 8.61 -4.30 -10.78
N GLY A 278 7.81 -4.39 -9.73
CA GLY A 278 6.83 -5.45 -9.60
C GLY A 278 5.73 -5.32 -10.65
N VAL A 279 4.79 -6.24 -10.59
CA VAL A 279 3.67 -6.31 -11.52
C VAL A 279 2.40 -6.39 -10.70
N VAL A 280 1.55 -5.38 -10.84
CA VAL A 280 0.16 -5.41 -10.38
C VAL A 280 -0.70 -5.52 -11.64
N LYS A 281 -1.42 -6.63 -11.76
CA LYS A 281 -2.30 -6.90 -12.91
C LYS A 281 -3.65 -7.33 -12.42
N ILE A 282 -4.69 -6.79 -13.03
CA ILE A 282 -6.06 -7.16 -12.70
C ILE A 282 -6.36 -8.56 -13.22
N TRP A 283 -5.86 -8.91 -14.41
CA TRP A 283 -6.07 -10.23 -15.00
C TRP A 283 -4.78 -11.03 -15.14
N PRO A 284 -4.78 -12.31 -14.75
CA PRO A 284 -3.61 -13.16 -14.90
C PRO A 284 -3.29 -13.37 -16.38
N SER A 285 -2.01 -13.33 -16.70
CA SER A 285 -1.49 -13.77 -17.99
C SER A 285 -1.64 -15.31 -18.16
N PRO A 286 -1.57 -15.83 -19.39
CA PRO A 286 -1.66 -17.28 -19.64
C PRO A 286 -0.63 -18.11 -18.85
N ASP A 287 0.55 -17.54 -18.58
CA ASP A 287 1.63 -18.22 -17.86
C ASP A 287 1.38 -18.22 -16.34
N GLU A 288 0.81 -17.15 -15.77
CA GLU A 288 0.46 -17.08 -14.34
C GLU A 288 -0.70 -18.01 -13.96
N LYS A 289 -1.58 -18.35 -14.92
CA LYS A 289 -2.62 -19.38 -14.71
C LYS A 289 -2.03 -20.77 -14.46
N LYS A 290 -0.85 -21.07 -15.02
CA LYS A 290 -0.15 -22.35 -14.82
C LYS A 290 0.49 -22.42 -13.43
N ASP A 291 1.10 -21.34 -12.96
CA ASP A 291 1.71 -21.30 -11.63
C ASP A 291 0.66 -21.36 -10.50
N ALA A 292 -0.51 -20.73 -10.69
CA ALA A 292 -1.62 -20.83 -9.73
C ALA A 292 -2.16 -22.27 -9.60
N THR A 293 -2.21 -23.02 -10.71
CA THR A 293 -2.63 -24.44 -10.70
C THR A 293 -1.56 -25.38 -10.16
N VAL A 294 -0.28 -25.05 -10.31
CA VAL A 294 0.83 -25.80 -9.70
C VAL A 294 0.87 -25.58 -8.17
N ARG A 295 0.67 -24.34 -7.70
CA ARG A 295 0.59 -24.03 -6.26
C ARG A 295 -0.65 -24.62 -5.58
N SER A 296 -1.79 -24.75 -6.29
CA SER A 296 -2.97 -25.42 -5.74
C SER A 296 -2.85 -26.95 -5.69
N ASN A 297 -1.95 -27.53 -6.48
CA ASN A 297 -1.70 -28.98 -6.55
C ASN A 297 -0.43 -29.42 -5.80
N GLN A 298 0.26 -28.52 -5.10
CA GLN A 298 1.27 -28.91 -4.13
C GLN A 298 0.55 -29.45 -2.88
N PRO A 299 0.65 -30.75 -2.56
CA PRO A 299 0.15 -31.25 -1.28
C PRO A 299 0.84 -30.47 -0.16
N SER A 300 0.07 -30.12 0.89
CA SER A 300 0.67 -29.59 2.11
C SER A 300 1.74 -30.58 2.56
N LEU A 301 2.99 -30.14 2.64
CA LEU A 301 4.02 -30.88 3.36
C LEU A 301 3.85 -30.62 4.86
N PHE A 302 2.65 -30.90 5.37
CA PHE A 302 2.25 -31.10 6.76
C PHE A 302 0.89 -31.79 6.77
#